data_AF-A0A496S078-F1
#
_entry.id   AF-A0A496S078-F1
#
_cell.length_a   1.000
_cell.length_b   1.000
_cell.length_c   1.000
_cell.angle_alpha   90.00
_cell.angle_beta   90.00
_cell.angle_gamma   90.00
#
_symmetry.space_group_name_H-M   'P 1'
#
loop_
_entity.id
_entity.type
_entity.pdbx_description
1 polymer ?
#
loop_
_entity_poly.entity_id
_entity_poly.type
_entity_poly.pdbx_seq_one_letter_code
_entity_poly.pdbx_strand_id
1 'polypeptide(L)'
;MTVTYTTADIVKKRVKNISSSLADSDIEENILQAESIIDSVMKRTARGTSPDFTFDSSKHGIIRDCATNYAAYLCVIYDPSEFPSMETAEMVANLLWNAVQNALNMLSDSRFVEYLASL
;
A
#
# COMPACT_ATOMS: atom_id res chain seq x y z
N MET A 1 -2.73 11.02 -15.80
CA MET A 1 -2.84 11.37 -14.37
C MET A 1 -2.30 10.19 -13.59
N THR A 2 -1.34 10.40 -12.70
CA THR A 2 -0.91 9.35 -11.75
C THR A 2 -2.11 9.04 -10.85
N VAL A 3 -2.50 7.77 -10.76
CA VAL A 3 -3.65 7.39 -9.94
C VAL A 3 -3.16 7.16 -8.52
N THR A 4 -3.65 7.97 -7.58
CA THR A 4 -3.29 7.89 -6.17
C THR A 4 -4.27 6.99 -5.43
N TYR A 5 -3.77 5.90 -4.85
CA TYR A 5 -4.52 4.85 -4.17
C TYR A 5 -4.81 5.19 -2.71
N THR A 6 -3.87 5.88 -2.05
CA THR A 6 -3.95 6.28 -0.64
C THR A 6 -3.40 7.70 -0.42
N THR A 7 -3.44 8.20 0.81
CA THR A 7 -2.93 9.54 1.19
C THR A 7 -2.24 9.46 2.54
N ALA A 8 -1.38 10.43 2.85
CA ALA A 8 -0.71 10.52 4.15
C ALA A 8 -1.71 10.46 5.33
N ASP A 9 -2.87 11.13 5.20
CA ASP A 9 -3.95 11.10 6.20
C ASP A 9 -4.49 9.68 6.45
N ILE A 10 -4.65 8.87 5.39
CA ILE A 10 -5.13 7.49 5.51
C ILE A 10 -4.05 6.62 6.16
N VAL A 11 -2.78 6.82 5.81
CA VAL A 11 -1.64 6.10 6.38
C VAL A 11 -1.49 6.41 7.88
N LYS A 12 -1.56 7.68 8.28
CA LYS A 12 -1.55 8.10 9.70
C LYS A 12 -2.73 7.53 10.50
N LYS A 13 -3.89 7.35 9.87
CA LYS A 13 -5.04 6.68 10.51
C LYS A 13 -4.86 5.17 10.66
N ARG A 14 -4.07 4.53 9.79
CA ARG A 14 -3.79 3.08 9.84
C ARG A 14 -2.95 2.71 11.06
N VAL A 15 -1.91 3.50 11.35
CA VAL A 15 -0.98 3.26 12.46
C VAL A 15 -0.88 4.52 13.30
N LYS A 16 -1.37 4.46 14.54
CA LYS A 16 -1.40 5.61 15.45
C LYS A 16 -0.02 6.07 15.92
N ASN A 17 0.99 5.21 15.82
CA ASN A 17 2.35 5.43 16.31
C ASN A 17 3.32 5.81 15.17
N ILE A 18 2.82 6.35 14.05
CA ILE A 18 3.71 6.95 13.05
C ILE A 18 4.35 8.20 13.65
N SER A 19 5.66 8.32 13.47
CA SER A 19 6.46 9.42 14.02
C SER A 19 5.90 10.78 13.65
N SER A 20 5.78 11.63 14.66
CA SER A 20 5.35 13.02 14.50
C SER A 20 6.37 13.87 13.72
N SER A 21 7.60 13.37 13.60
CA SER A 21 8.68 13.98 12.83
C SER A 21 8.62 13.68 11.33
N LEU A 22 7.86 12.67 10.90
CA LEU A 22 7.63 12.43 9.47
C LEU A 22 6.69 13.50 8.91
N ALA A 23 7.19 14.27 7.96
CA ALA A 23 6.34 15.21 7.22
C ALA A 23 5.40 14.43 6.30
N ASP A 24 4.27 15.04 5.94
CA ASP A 24 3.35 14.45 4.97
C ASP A 24 4.05 14.14 3.64
N SER A 25 5.01 14.98 3.22
CA SER A 25 5.83 14.75 2.02
C SER A 25 6.61 13.43 2.06
N ASP A 26 7.17 13.07 3.22
CA ASP A 26 7.96 11.84 3.37
C ASP A 26 7.05 10.60 3.31
N ILE A 27 5.84 10.73 3.84
CA ILE A 27 4.81 9.68 3.75
C ILE A 27 4.33 9.54 2.31
N GLU A 28 4.12 10.64 1.59
CA GLU A 28 3.75 10.62 0.17
C GLU A 28 4.85 9.98 -0.70
N GLU A 29 6.14 10.16 -0.38
CA GLU A 29 7.23 9.42 -1.05
C GLU A 29 7.13 7.90 -0.80
N ASN A 30 6.83 7.48 0.43
CA ASN A 30 6.59 6.07 0.75
C ASN A 30 5.34 5.52 0.05
N ILE A 31 4.30 6.34 -0.11
CA ILE A 31 3.10 6.01 -0.87
C ILE A 31 3.45 5.80 -2.35
N LEU A 32 4.20 6.71 -2.97
CA LEU A 32 4.63 6.58 -4.36
C LEU A 32 5.44 5.30 -4.60
N GLN A 33 6.31 4.92 -3.65
CA GLN A 33 7.03 3.65 -3.72
C GLN A 33 6.08 2.45 -3.64
N ALA A 34 5.15 2.46 -2.69
CA ALA A 34 4.15 1.40 -2.52
C ALA A 34 3.27 1.23 -3.78
N GLU A 35 2.74 2.33 -4.31
CA GLU A 35 1.91 2.36 -5.51
C GLU A 35 2.68 1.89 -6.73
N SER A 36 3.95 2.30 -6.88
CA SER A 36 4.81 1.86 -7.99
C SER A 36 5.06 0.34 -7.98
N ILE A 37 5.20 -0.26 -6.80
CA ILE A 37 5.37 -1.71 -6.66
C ILE A 37 4.06 -2.44 -6.98
N ILE A 38 2.94 -1.96 -6.44
CA ILE A 38 1.60 -2.52 -6.74
C ILE A 38 1.33 -2.48 -8.24
N ASP A 39 1.56 -1.33 -8.86
CA ASP A 39 1.50 -1.15 -10.31
C ASP A 39 2.37 -2.16 -11.04
N SER A 40 3.61 -2.35 -10.60
CA SER A 40 4.55 -3.28 -11.24
C SER A 40 4.08 -4.74 -11.15
N VAL A 41 3.47 -5.12 -10.02
CA VAL A 41 2.91 -6.47 -9.81
C VAL A 41 1.68 -6.69 -10.69
N MET A 42 0.79 -5.69 -10.75
CA MET A 42 -0.41 -5.74 -11.59
C MET A 42 -0.10 -5.62 -13.10
N LYS A 43 1.01 -4.95 -13.48
CA LYS A 43 1.42 -4.73 -14.88
C LYS A 43 1.88 -6.00 -15.60
N ARG A 44 2.16 -7.10 -14.89
CA ARG A 44 2.51 -8.38 -15.53
C ARG A 44 1.31 -9.06 -16.22
N THR A 45 0.09 -8.61 -15.93
CA THR A 45 -1.17 -9.12 -16.50
C THR A 45 -1.89 -8.13 -17.42
N ALA A 46 -1.29 -6.95 -17.68
CA ALA A 46 -1.83 -5.93 -18.58
C ALA A 46 -0.98 -5.65 -19.83
N ARG A 47 0.09 -6.43 -20.10
CA ARG A 47 0.77 -6.39 -21.41
C ARG A 47 -0.03 -7.16 -22.46
N GLY A 48 -1.16 -6.61 -22.90
CA GLY A 48 -1.76 -7.00 -24.19
C GLY A 48 -3.28 -7.17 -24.25
N THR A 49 -4.03 -7.00 -23.17
CA THR A 49 -5.50 -7.19 -23.20
C THR A 49 -6.22 -6.17 -22.32
N SER A 50 -7.06 -5.34 -22.96
CA SER A 50 -7.90 -4.25 -22.40
C SER A 50 -7.19 -2.93 -22.01
N PRO A 51 -7.90 -1.78 -22.04
CA PRO A 51 -7.31 -0.46 -21.73
C PRO A 51 -6.72 -0.45 -20.32
N ASP A 52 -5.73 0.43 -20.11
CA ASP A 52 -4.99 0.56 -18.86
C ASP A 52 -5.91 0.45 -17.64
N PHE A 53 -5.64 -0.53 -16.77
CA PHE A 53 -6.37 -0.73 -15.52
C PHE A 53 -6.41 0.60 -14.76
N THR A 54 -7.62 1.13 -14.53
CA THR A 54 -7.82 2.38 -13.81
C THR A 54 -8.38 2.07 -12.43
N PHE A 55 -7.64 2.45 -11.39
CA PHE A 55 -8.08 2.25 -10.02
C PHE A 55 -9.29 3.14 -9.67
N ASP A 56 -10.30 2.53 -9.07
CA ASP A 56 -11.46 3.18 -8.46
C ASP A 56 -11.47 2.87 -6.97
N SER A 57 -11.29 3.91 -6.18
CA SER A 57 -11.15 3.81 -4.74
C SER A 57 -12.42 3.38 -3.99
N SER A 58 -13.59 3.47 -4.64
CA SER A 58 -14.87 2.96 -4.13
C SER A 58 -15.07 1.47 -4.38
N LYS A 59 -14.34 0.89 -5.34
CA LYS A 59 -14.50 -0.50 -5.78
C LYS A 59 -13.29 -1.37 -5.45
N HIS A 60 -12.08 -0.81 -5.50
CA HIS A 60 -10.82 -1.53 -5.39
C HIS A 60 -10.19 -1.38 -4.01
N GLY A 61 -10.97 -1.66 -2.96
CA GLY A 61 -10.53 -1.52 -1.57
C GLY A 61 -9.22 -2.25 -1.26
N ILE A 62 -8.99 -3.41 -1.87
CA ILE A 62 -7.75 -4.19 -1.69
C ILE A 62 -6.49 -3.48 -2.19
N ILE A 63 -6.59 -2.69 -3.27
CA ILE A 63 -5.45 -1.93 -3.82
C ILE A 63 -5.09 -0.79 -2.87
N ARG A 64 -6.11 -0.06 -2.38
CA ARG A 64 -5.92 0.98 -1.35
C ARG A 64 -5.37 0.40 -0.05
N ASP A 65 -5.89 -0.75 0.38
CA ASP A 65 -5.44 -1.43 1.61
C ASP A 65 -3.97 -1.83 1.50
N CYS A 66 -3.58 -2.41 0.37
CA CYS A 66 -2.19 -2.76 0.06
C CYS A 66 -1.27 -1.53 0.09
N ALA A 67 -1.63 -0.46 -0.63
CA ALA A 67 -0.83 0.77 -0.68
C ALA A 67 -0.68 1.40 0.71
N THR A 68 -1.78 1.45 1.47
CA THR A 68 -1.80 2.01 2.83
C THR A 68 -0.95 1.19 3.79
N ASN A 69 -1.10 -0.13 3.79
CA ASN A 69 -0.34 -1.00 4.70
C ASN A 69 1.15 -0.98 4.36
N TYR A 70 1.51 -0.87 3.08
CA TYR A 70 2.90 -0.81 2.67
C TYR A 70 3.54 0.53 3.02
N ALA A 71 2.88 1.65 2.73
CA ALA A 71 3.36 2.95 3.15
C ALA A 71 3.49 3.05 4.68
N ALA A 72 2.51 2.51 5.43
CA ALA A 72 2.58 2.45 6.88
C ALA A 72 3.76 1.59 7.38
N TYR A 73 4.02 0.44 6.73
CA TYR A 73 5.18 -0.39 7.03
C TYR A 73 6.49 0.40 6.86
N LEU A 74 6.64 1.12 5.75
CA LEU A 74 7.82 1.96 5.48
C LEU A 74 8.01 3.05 6.54
N CYS A 75 6.91 3.66 7.00
CA CYS A 75 6.95 4.67 8.07
C CYS A 75 7.40 4.07 9.40
N VAL A 76 6.93 2.87 9.75
CA VAL A 76 7.29 2.19 11.01
C VAL A 76 8.76 1.75 11.04
N ILE A 77 9.28 1.22 9.93
CA ILE A 77 10.70 0.79 9.87
C ILE A 77 11.67 1.96 9.84
N TYR A 78 11.22 3.13 9.34
CA TYR A 78 12.04 4.34 9.30
C TYR A 78 12.30 4.89 10.71
N ASP A 79 11.23 5.02 11.50
CA ASP A 79 11.33 5.48 12.89
C ASP A 79 10.44 4.66 13.83
N PRO A 80 10.99 3.61 14.46
CA PRO A 80 10.27 2.78 15.42
C PRO A 80 10.22 3.41 16.84
N SER A 81 10.84 4.57 17.07
CA SER A 81 11.00 5.13 18.43
C SER A 81 9.68 5.55 19.09
N GLU A 82 8.63 5.74 18.29
CA GLU A 82 7.30 6.16 18.71
C GLU A 82 6.44 4.98 19.19
N PHE A 83 6.99 3.76 19.13
CA PHE A 83 6.40 2.58 19.75
C PHE A 83 6.91 2.37 21.17
N PRO A 84 6.10 1.76 22.07
CA PRO A 84 6.50 1.50 23.45
C PRO A 84 7.74 0.60 23.60
N SER A 85 7.99 -0.26 22.62
CA SER A 85 9.15 -1.14 22.58
C SER A 85 9.48 -1.55 21.14
N MET A 86 10.73 -1.96 20.92
CA MET A 86 11.18 -2.44 19.60
C MET A 86 10.39 -3.69 19.17
N GLU A 87 10.08 -4.60 20.10
CA GLU A 87 9.28 -5.79 19.81
C GLU A 87 7.86 -5.44 19.36
N THR A 88 7.29 -4.37 19.91
CA THR A 88 5.97 -3.88 19.49
C THR A 88 6.03 -3.28 18.09
N ALA A 89 7.07 -2.49 17.79
CA ALA A 89 7.30 -1.96 16.45
C ALA A 89 7.47 -3.08 15.42
N GLU A 90 8.28 -4.09 15.73
CA GLU A 90 8.49 -5.27 14.88
C GLU A 90 7.20 -6.07 14.66
N MET A 91 6.42 -6.30 15.72
CA MET A 91 5.13 -6.99 15.59
C MET A 91 4.18 -6.25 14.65
N VAL A 92 4.08 -4.92 14.79
CA VAL A 92 3.21 -4.09 13.92
C VAL A 92 3.74 -4.07 12.48
N ALA A 93 5.04 -3.89 12.30
CA ALA A 93 5.67 -3.95 10.98
C ALA A 93 5.42 -5.31 10.29
N ASN A 94 5.55 -6.41 11.02
CA ASN A 94 5.28 -7.76 10.50
C ASN A 94 3.80 -7.95 10.12
N LEU A 95 2.86 -7.44 10.93
CA LEU A 95 1.43 -7.52 10.60
C LEU A 95 1.09 -6.74 9.32
N LEU A 96 1.64 -5.53 9.17
CA LEU A 96 1.49 -4.70 7.97
C LEU A 96 2.09 -5.40 6.75
N TRP A 97 3.33 -5.91 6.89
CA TRP A 97 4.02 -6.60 5.80
C TRP A 97 3.31 -7.88 5.37
N ASN A 98 2.80 -8.68 6.31
CA ASN A 98 2.00 -9.86 6.00
C ASN A 98 0.72 -9.51 5.22
N ALA A 99 0.05 -8.42 5.60
CA ALA A 99 -1.12 -7.94 4.87
C ALA A 99 -0.74 -7.49 3.44
N VAL A 100 0.39 -6.80 3.27
CA VAL A 100 0.93 -6.41 1.96
C VAL A 100 1.25 -7.63 1.12
N GLN A 101 1.95 -8.64 1.67
CA GLN A 101 2.28 -9.86 0.93
C GLN A 101 1.02 -10.59 0.46
N ASN A 102 0.01 -10.73 1.32
CA ASN A 102 -1.26 -11.35 0.94
C ASN A 102 -1.95 -10.57 -0.20
N ALA A 103 -2.00 -9.25 -0.10
CA ALA A 103 -2.60 -8.41 -1.13
C ALA A 103 -1.81 -8.48 -2.45
N LEU A 104 -0.48 -8.40 -2.41
CA LEU A 104 0.37 -8.52 -3.60
C LEU A 104 0.24 -9.90 -4.26
N ASN A 105 0.12 -10.98 -3.48
CA ASN A 105 -0.14 -12.31 -4.02
C ASN A 105 -1.47 -12.35 -4.78
N MET A 106 -2.54 -11.75 -4.22
CA MET A 106 -3.83 -11.66 -4.91
C MET A 106 -3.76 -10.78 -6.16
N LEU A 107 -3.09 -9.63 -6.07
CA LEU A 107 -2.91 -8.69 -7.19
C LEU A 107 -1.96 -9.20 -8.28
N SER A 108 -1.21 -10.27 -8.00
CA SER A 108 -0.41 -10.98 -9.00
C SER A 108 -1.21 -12.00 -9.83
N ASP A 109 -2.40 -12.41 -9.38
CA ASP A 109 -3.28 -13.33 -10.12
C ASP A 109 -4.05 -12.57 -11.19
N SER A 110 -3.89 -12.98 -12.45
CA SER A 110 -4.54 -12.36 -13.60
C SER A 110 -6.06 -12.32 -13.49
N ARG A 111 -6.67 -13.40 -12.98
CA ARG A 111 -8.13 -13.51 -12.87
C ARG A 111 -8.68 -12.54 -11.84
N PHE A 112 -7.90 -12.28 -10.80
CA PHE A 112 -8.28 -11.33 -9.77
C PHE A 112 -8.19 -9.90 -10.31
N VAL A 113 -7.14 -9.57 -11.06
CA VAL A 113 -6.99 -8.28 -11.73
C VAL A 113 -8.10 -8.07 -12.78
N GLU A 114 -8.43 -9.09 -13.58
CA GLU A 114 -9.56 -9.06 -14.52
C GLU A 114 -10.90 -8.81 -13.83
N TYR A 115 -11.14 -9.49 -12.70
CA TYR A 115 -12.33 -9.25 -11.88
C TYR A 115 -12.38 -7.80 -11.40
N LEU A 116 -11.29 -7.27 -10.83
CA LEU A 116 -11.22 -5.87 -10.41
C LEU A 116 -11.46 -4.90 -11.57
N ALA A 117 -10.93 -5.18 -12.75
CA ALA A 117 -11.14 -4.37 -13.95
C ALA A 117 -12.61 -4.34 -14.41
N SER A 118 -13.39 -5.36 -14.06
CA SER A 118 -14.82 -5.46 -14.40
C SER A 118 -15.76 -4.74 -13.43
N LEU A 119 -15.27 -4.33 -12.26
CA LEU A 119 -16.07 -3.64 -11.23
C LEU A 119 -16.38 -2.21 -11.63
#